data_AF-A0A0N0RSX0-F1
#
_entry.id   AF-A0A0N0RSX0-F1
#
_cell.length_a   1.000
_cell.length_b   1.000
_cell.length_c   1.000
_cell.angle_alpha   90.00
_cell.angle_beta   90.00
_cell.angle_gamma   90.00
#
_symmetry.space_group_name_H-M   'P 1'
#
loop_
_entity.id
_entity.type
_entity.pdbx_description
1 polymer ?
#
loop_
_entity_poly.entity_id
_entity_poly.type
_entity_poly.pdbx_seq_one_letter_code
_entity_poly.pdbx_strand_id
1 'polypeptide(L)'
;MGLEKVKHIVLLALSLATFGYSVGILDVDLTGPSIPRMLSIESSKVTQIPGGWAPVLVHDADAQKGIGSLHAMSLGFLLPKRGDAVVWRGPKKTAMIRQFLKDVIWAETDFLLIDTPPGTGDEHISLAETLQRDARPGQVAGAVVVTTPQAVSTADVRKELNFCVKTSIRVLGVVENMSGYVCPHCSECTDIFGSGGGQSMAEEFKVPFLGSIPIDAQFISLVEEGKRPRQ
;
A
#
# COMPACT_ATOMS: atom_id res chain seq x y z
N MET A 1 2.43 -12.37 -3.31
CA MET A 1 2.79 -11.00 -3.74
C MET A 1 1.81 -9.95 -3.23
N GLY A 2 0.51 -10.03 -3.52
CA GLY A 2 -0.47 -8.99 -3.11
C GLY A 2 -0.58 -8.77 -1.59
N LEU A 3 -0.73 -9.84 -0.79
CA LEU A 3 -0.89 -9.76 0.68
C LEU A 3 0.23 -8.98 1.39
N GLU A 4 1.43 -9.03 0.84
CA GLU A 4 2.58 -8.36 1.44
C GLU A 4 2.54 -6.85 1.23
N LYS A 5 2.18 -6.36 0.04
CA LYS A 5 2.13 -4.91 -0.23
C LYS A 5 1.13 -4.20 0.68
N VAL A 6 -0.05 -4.81 0.88
CA VAL A 6 -1.14 -4.35 1.75
C VAL A 6 -0.65 -4.18 3.21
N LYS A 7 0.14 -5.13 3.73
CA LYS A 7 0.72 -5.01 5.07
C LYS A 7 1.64 -3.80 5.19
N HIS A 8 2.51 -3.60 4.21
CA HIS A 8 3.52 -2.54 4.26
C HIS A 8 2.89 -1.15 4.13
N ILE A 9 1.90 -1.00 3.26
CA ILE A 9 1.21 0.29 3.10
C ILE A 9 0.44 0.67 4.36
N VAL A 10 -0.21 -0.29 5.04
CA VAL A 10 -0.92 -0.03 6.31
C VAL A 10 0.07 0.36 7.41
N LEU A 11 1.19 -0.36 7.54
CA LEU A 11 2.22 -0.03 8.53
C LEU A 11 2.85 1.34 8.29
N LEU A 12 3.14 1.68 7.03
CA LEU A 12 3.66 2.99 6.65
C LEU A 12 2.64 4.08 6.98
N ALA A 13 1.37 3.87 6.66
CA ALA A 13 0.31 4.84 6.94
C ALA A 13 0.17 5.13 8.44
N LEU A 14 0.12 4.06 9.25
CA LEU A 14 0.03 4.17 10.71
C LEU A 14 1.26 4.89 11.27
N SER A 15 2.47 4.57 10.78
CA SER A 15 3.70 5.21 11.23
C SER A 15 3.70 6.71 10.91
N LEU A 16 3.33 7.10 9.70
CA LEU A 16 3.20 8.51 9.31
C LEU A 16 2.15 9.24 10.16
N ALA A 17 1.01 8.61 10.42
CA ALA A 17 -0.01 9.18 11.29
C ALA A 17 0.51 9.37 12.73
N THR A 18 1.31 8.44 13.26
CA THR A 18 1.93 8.61 14.60
C THR A 18 2.98 9.72 14.65
N PHE A 19 3.50 10.17 13.51
CA PHE A 19 4.34 11.36 13.40
C PHE A 19 3.54 12.66 13.22
N GLY A 20 2.21 12.60 13.32
CA GLY A 20 1.32 13.75 13.24
C GLY A 20 0.81 14.09 11.84
N TYR A 21 1.20 13.32 10.82
CA TYR A 21 0.78 13.58 9.44
C TYR A 21 -0.66 13.15 9.17
N SER A 22 -1.35 13.92 8.34
CA SER A 22 -2.63 13.52 7.77
C SER A 22 -2.40 12.54 6.61
N VAL A 23 -2.96 11.34 6.73
CA VAL A 23 -2.69 10.23 5.80
C VAL A 23 -3.97 9.70 5.17
N GLY A 24 -3.92 9.52 3.85
CA GLY A 24 -4.93 8.80 3.07
C GLY A 24 -4.35 7.51 2.50
N ILE A 25 -5.17 6.46 2.46
CA ILE A 25 -4.86 5.22 1.75
C ILE A 25 -5.88 5.00 0.65
N LEU A 26 -5.43 4.88 -0.59
CA LEU A 26 -6.25 4.52 -1.74
C LEU A 26 -5.89 3.11 -2.21
N ASP A 27 -6.80 2.17 -1.98
CA ASP A 27 -6.68 0.78 -2.41
C ASP A 27 -7.30 0.58 -3.81
N VAL A 28 -6.44 0.33 -4.80
CA VAL A 28 -6.83 -0.02 -6.17
C VAL A 28 -6.51 -1.48 -6.52
N ASP A 29 -6.05 -2.30 -5.57
CA ASP A 29 -5.85 -3.74 -5.77
C ASP A 29 -7.16 -4.51 -5.53
N LEU A 30 -7.88 -4.76 -6.63
CA LEU A 30 -9.10 -5.55 -6.64
C LEU A 30 -8.91 -7.05 -6.38
N THR A 31 -7.68 -7.54 -6.48
CA THR A 31 -7.35 -8.96 -6.40
C THR A 31 -6.71 -9.36 -5.08
N GLY A 32 -6.25 -8.36 -4.33
CA GLY A 32 -5.56 -8.51 -3.07
C GLY A 32 -6.48 -8.63 -1.85
N PRO A 33 -5.89 -9.00 -0.71
CA PRO A 33 -6.53 -8.90 0.60
C PRO A 33 -6.81 -7.43 0.93
N SER A 34 -7.94 -7.17 1.58
CA SER A 34 -8.52 -5.84 1.64
C SER A 34 -7.88 -4.97 2.73
N ILE A 35 -7.35 -3.79 2.38
CA ILE A 35 -6.97 -2.72 3.32
C ILE A 35 -8.08 -2.46 4.37
N PRO A 36 -9.37 -2.35 3.98
CA PRO A 36 -10.48 -2.29 4.92
C PRO A 36 -10.47 -3.35 6.02
N ARG A 37 -10.07 -4.59 5.73
CA ARG A 37 -9.98 -5.66 6.72
C ARG A 37 -8.83 -5.41 7.69
N MET A 38 -7.65 -5.04 7.18
CA MET A 38 -6.47 -4.78 8.03
C MET A 38 -6.68 -3.63 9.00
N LEU A 39 -7.52 -2.66 8.61
CA LEU A 39 -7.88 -1.50 9.43
C LEU A 39 -9.13 -1.73 10.28
N SER A 40 -9.73 -2.92 10.26
CA SER A 40 -10.99 -3.25 10.97
C SER A 40 -12.18 -2.35 10.59
N ILE A 41 -12.21 -1.87 9.35
CA ILE A 41 -13.27 -0.99 8.80
C ILE A 41 -14.05 -1.66 7.66
N GLU A 42 -13.91 -2.97 7.45
CA GLU A 42 -14.53 -3.72 6.34
C GLU A 42 -16.07 -3.64 6.27
N SER A 43 -16.74 -3.32 7.38
CA SER A 43 -18.20 -3.11 7.44
C SER A 43 -18.64 -1.70 7.06
N SER A 44 -17.69 -0.78 6.87
CA SER A 44 -17.96 0.60 6.50
C SER A 44 -18.47 0.70 5.06
N LYS A 45 -19.24 1.75 4.79
CA LYS A 45 -19.72 2.07 3.44
C LYS A 45 -19.19 3.42 3.02
N VAL A 46 -18.89 3.56 1.73
CA VAL A 46 -18.59 4.87 1.14
C VAL A 46 -19.80 5.78 1.31
N THR A 47 -19.58 6.96 1.85
CA THR A 47 -20.63 7.98 1.95
C THR A 47 -20.56 8.88 0.73
N GLN A 48 -21.65 8.95 -0.01
CA GLN A 48 -21.79 9.93 -1.09
C GLN A 48 -22.13 11.29 -0.49
N ILE A 49 -21.36 12.30 -0.88
CA ILE A 49 -21.49 13.69 -0.43
C ILE A 49 -21.62 14.61 -1.65
N PRO A 50 -22.09 15.86 -1.48
CA PRO A 50 -22.10 16.81 -2.58
C PRO A 50 -20.72 16.93 -3.22
N GLY A 51 -20.62 16.62 -4.52
CA GLY A 51 -19.38 16.69 -5.28
C GLY A 51 -18.55 15.41 -5.35
N GLY A 52 -18.89 14.34 -4.62
CA GLY A 52 -18.11 13.10 -4.70
C GLY A 52 -18.34 12.10 -3.57
N TRP A 53 -17.27 11.41 -3.18
CA TRP A 53 -17.24 10.40 -2.14
C TRP A 53 -16.33 10.83 -0.98
N ALA A 54 -16.83 10.68 0.24
CA ALA A 54 -16.00 10.82 1.43
C ALA A 54 -15.21 9.51 1.65
N PRO A 55 -13.88 9.55 1.84
CA PRO A 55 -13.13 8.39 2.28
C PRO A 55 -13.57 7.98 3.68
N VAL A 56 -13.41 6.70 4.01
CA VAL A 56 -13.78 6.16 5.33
C VAL A 56 -12.74 6.60 6.35
N LEU A 57 -13.20 7.20 7.45
CA LEU A 57 -12.36 7.56 8.58
C LEU A 57 -11.93 6.30 9.34
N VAL A 58 -10.63 6.12 9.53
CA VAL A 58 -10.05 5.07 10.38
C VAL A 58 -9.93 5.57 11.81
N HIS A 59 -9.28 6.72 11.98
CA HIS A 59 -9.24 7.47 13.22
C HIS A 59 -9.00 8.95 12.92
N ASP A 60 -9.53 9.80 13.79
CA ASP A 60 -9.33 11.25 13.71
C ASP A 60 -7.92 11.64 14.17
N ALA A 61 -7.54 12.88 13.88
CA ALA A 61 -6.34 13.48 14.46
C ALA A 61 -6.52 13.69 15.97
N ASP A 62 -5.46 13.43 16.73
CA ASP A 62 -5.40 13.66 18.17
C ASP A 62 -4.21 14.59 18.47
N ALA A 63 -4.51 15.89 18.57
CA ALA A 63 -3.51 16.91 18.85
C ALA A 63 -2.80 16.73 20.21
N GLN A 64 -3.46 16.10 21.19
CA GLN A 64 -2.86 15.85 22.50
C GLN A 64 -1.81 14.75 22.44
N LYS A 65 -2.01 13.76 21.57
CA LYS A 65 -1.07 12.66 21.34
C LYS A 65 -0.10 12.92 20.18
N GLY A 66 -0.28 14.02 19.45
CA GLY A 66 0.51 14.32 18.24
C GLY A 66 0.25 13.32 17.11
N ILE A 67 -0.95 12.74 17.04
CA ILE A 67 -1.33 11.75 16.02
C ILE A 67 -2.16 12.46 14.94
N GLY A 68 -1.84 12.27 13.67
CA GLY A 68 -2.60 12.79 12.54
C GLY A 68 -3.79 11.90 12.17
N SER A 69 -4.69 12.40 11.31
CA SER A 69 -5.86 11.65 10.88
C SER A 69 -5.50 10.57 9.86
N LEU A 70 -6.19 9.44 9.88
CA LEU A 70 -6.05 8.38 8.88
C LEU A 70 -7.39 8.08 8.20
N HIS A 71 -7.39 8.11 6.87
CA HIS A 71 -8.54 7.81 6.04
C HIS A 71 -8.21 6.73 5.01
N ALA A 72 -9.21 5.95 4.59
CA ALA A 72 -9.07 4.93 3.58
C ALA A 72 -10.20 4.97 2.55
N MET A 73 -9.86 4.75 1.28
CA MET A 73 -10.81 4.47 0.21
C MET A 73 -10.39 3.17 -0.47
N SER A 74 -11.35 2.27 -0.67
CA SER A 74 -11.12 0.96 -1.29
C SER A 74 -12.32 0.55 -2.12
N LEU A 75 -12.06 -0.19 -3.19
CA LEU A 75 -13.09 -0.88 -3.95
C LEU A 75 -13.90 -1.86 -3.10
N GLY A 76 -13.32 -2.40 -2.02
CA GLY A 76 -14.01 -3.29 -1.09
C GLY A 76 -15.27 -2.68 -0.49
N PHE A 77 -15.31 -1.35 -0.29
CA PHE A 77 -16.48 -0.65 0.28
C PHE A 77 -17.65 -0.54 -0.70
N LEU A 78 -17.41 -0.73 -2.00
CA LEU A 78 -18.43 -0.63 -3.04
C LEU A 78 -19.08 -1.98 -3.35
N LEU A 79 -18.59 -3.08 -2.75
CA LEU A 79 -19.11 -4.41 -3.00
C LEU A 79 -20.40 -4.67 -2.21
N PRO A 80 -21.43 -5.31 -2.81
CA PRO A 80 -22.69 -5.59 -2.13
C PRO A 80 -22.53 -6.51 -0.93
N LYS A 81 -21.68 -7.55 -1.06
CA LYS A 81 -21.38 -8.50 0.01
C LYS A 81 -19.89 -8.79 0.10
N ARG A 82 -19.49 -9.18 1.31
CA ARG A 82 -18.14 -9.63 1.62
C ARG A 82 -17.80 -10.89 0.81
N GLY A 83 -16.64 -10.87 0.15
CA GLY A 83 -16.15 -12.01 -0.64
C GLY A 83 -16.73 -12.11 -2.04
N ASP A 84 -17.57 -11.16 -2.46
CA ASP A 84 -18.03 -11.10 -3.85
C ASP A 84 -16.82 -10.91 -4.78
N ALA A 85 -16.64 -11.87 -5.69
CA ALA A 85 -15.57 -11.80 -6.68
C ALA A 85 -15.83 -10.65 -7.65
N VAL A 86 -14.85 -9.74 -7.77
CA VAL A 86 -14.95 -8.60 -8.70
C VAL A 86 -14.47 -9.03 -10.08
N VAL A 87 -15.41 -9.53 -10.91
CA VAL A 87 -15.11 -9.85 -12.31
C VAL A 87 -15.38 -8.63 -13.19
N TRP A 88 -14.51 -7.62 -13.10
CA TRP A 88 -14.59 -6.42 -13.93
C TRP A 88 -13.60 -6.49 -15.09
N ARG A 89 -14.07 -6.15 -16.29
CA ARG A 89 -13.22 -6.00 -17.48
C ARG A 89 -12.34 -4.75 -17.35
N GLY A 90 -11.17 -4.77 -18.00
CA GLY A 90 -10.16 -3.69 -17.97
C GLY A 90 -10.74 -2.28 -18.03
N PRO A 91 -11.57 -1.93 -19.03
CA PRO A 91 -12.13 -0.58 -19.15
C PRO A 91 -12.91 -0.09 -17.92
N LYS A 92 -13.64 -0.99 -17.25
CA LYS A 92 -14.41 -0.65 -16.04
C LYS A 92 -13.47 -0.40 -14.85
N LYS A 93 -12.39 -1.18 -14.73
CA LYS A 93 -11.35 -0.96 -13.71
C LYS A 93 -10.63 0.38 -13.94
N THR A 94 -10.18 0.65 -15.17
CA THR A 94 -9.58 1.93 -15.57
C THR A 94 -10.48 3.11 -15.22
N ALA A 95 -11.77 3.03 -15.57
CA ALA A 95 -12.73 4.08 -15.24
C ALA A 95 -12.86 4.29 -13.74
N MET A 96 -12.90 3.21 -12.95
CA MET A 96 -12.98 3.30 -11.50
C MET A 96 -11.74 3.91 -10.85
N ILE A 97 -10.53 3.55 -11.31
CA ILE A 97 -9.27 4.15 -10.80
C ILE A 97 -9.28 5.66 -11.06
N ARG A 98 -9.70 6.08 -12.26
CA ARG A 98 -9.85 7.51 -12.60
C ARG A 98 -10.88 8.18 -11.72
N GLN A 99 -12.00 7.50 -11.45
CA GLN A 99 -13.05 8.01 -10.59
C GLN A 99 -12.56 8.20 -9.16
N PHE A 100 -11.79 7.25 -8.61
CA PHE A 100 -11.22 7.41 -7.27
C PHE A 100 -10.24 8.56 -7.15
N LEU A 101 -9.40 8.78 -8.17
CA LEU A 101 -8.46 9.90 -8.15
C LEU A 101 -9.14 11.27 -8.29
N LYS A 102 -10.37 11.34 -8.82
CA LYS A 102 -11.08 12.59 -9.10
C LYS A 102 -12.22 12.90 -8.14
N ASP A 103 -13.03 11.89 -7.85
CA ASP A 103 -14.30 12.05 -7.15
C ASP A 103 -14.18 11.75 -5.65
N VAL A 104 -13.05 11.22 -5.18
CA VAL A 104 -12.81 11.08 -3.74
C VAL A 104 -12.35 12.42 -3.19
N ILE A 105 -13.14 12.96 -2.27
CA ILE A 105 -12.88 14.24 -1.64
C ILE A 105 -11.99 13.98 -0.42
N TRP A 106 -10.69 13.97 -0.66
CA TRP A 106 -9.69 13.98 0.39
C TRP A 106 -9.69 15.34 1.08
N ALA A 107 -9.66 15.35 2.42
CA ALA A 107 -9.33 16.54 3.19
C ALA A 107 -7.87 16.96 2.94
N GLU A 108 -7.39 18.02 3.59
CA GLU A 108 -5.96 18.31 3.58
C GLU A 108 -5.18 17.07 4.04
N THR A 109 -4.36 16.54 3.15
CA THR A 109 -3.70 15.24 3.29
C THR A 109 -2.23 15.42 2.93
N ASP A 110 -1.33 15.17 3.88
CA ASP A 110 0.12 15.25 3.69
C ASP A 110 0.63 14.10 2.83
N PHE A 111 0.09 12.88 3.05
CA PHE A 111 0.49 11.68 2.32
C PHE A 111 -0.74 10.90 1.83
N LEU A 112 -0.85 10.73 0.51
CA LEU A 112 -1.77 9.77 -0.09
C LEU A 112 -0.98 8.55 -0.58
N LEU A 113 -1.13 7.44 0.13
CA LEU A 113 -0.53 6.16 -0.23
C LEU A 113 -1.49 5.40 -1.15
N ILE A 114 -1.00 4.93 -2.30
CA ILE A 114 -1.82 4.20 -3.28
C ILE A 114 -1.34 2.75 -3.32
N ASP A 115 -2.22 1.81 -2.97
CA ASP A 115 -1.94 0.38 -3.08
C ASP A 115 -2.34 -0.12 -4.46
N THR A 116 -1.36 -0.62 -5.20
CA THR A 116 -1.52 -1.07 -6.58
C THR A 116 -1.43 -2.58 -6.67
N PRO A 117 -2.21 -3.23 -7.56
CA PRO A 117 -2.07 -4.67 -7.80
C PRO A 117 -0.64 -5.05 -8.22
N PRO A 118 -0.20 -6.30 -8.06
CA PRO A 118 1.13 -6.71 -8.50
C PRO A 118 1.28 -6.63 -10.04
N GLY A 119 2.51 -6.46 -10.51
CA GLY A 119 2.84 -6.48 -11.93
C GLY A 119 2.81 -5.11 -12.60
N THR A 120 2.61 -5.07 -13.92
CA THR A 120 2.67 -3.84 -14.74
C THR A 120 1.49 -3.76 -15.71
N GLY A 121 0.32 -4.19 -15.27
CA GLY A 121 -0.90 -4.26 -16.09
C GLY A 121 -1.58 -2.91 -16.34
N ASP A 122 -2.76 -2.97 -16.95
CA ASP A 122 -3.57 -1.79 -17.33
C ASP A 122 -3.89 -0.89 -16.13
N GLU A 123 -4.02 -1.45 -14.93
CA GLU A 123 -4.24 -0.68 -13.69
C GLU A 123 -3.09 0.30 -13.42
N HIS A 124 -1.85 -0.15 -13.56
CA HIS A 124 -0.65 0.69 -13.36
C HIS A 124 -0.52 1.76 -14.43
N ILE A 125 -0.75 1.39 -15.69
CA ILE A 125 -0.71 2.32 -16.82
C ILE A 125 -1.76 3.41 -16.63
N SER A 126 -3.01 3.02 -16.33
CA SER A 126 -4.10 3.96 -16.08
C SER A 126 -3.80 4.89 -14.91
N LEU A 127 -3.24 4.37 -13.81
CA LEU A 127 -2.86 5.17 -12.66
C LEU A 127 -1.78 6.18 -13.04
N ALA A 128 -0.69 5.72 -13.66
CA ALA A 128 0.44 6.56 -14.07
C ALA A 128 0.00 7.67 -15.03
N GLU A 129 -0.77 7.35 -16.07
CA GLU A 129 -1.29 8.33 -17.03
C GLU A 129 -2.22 9.35 -16.37
N THR A 130 -3.06 8.90 -15.43
CA THR A 130 -4.00 9.79 -14.72
C THR A 130 -3.24 10.73 -13.80
N LEU A 131 -2.25 10.24 -13.05
CA LEU A 131 -1.40 11.05 -12.20
C LEU A 131 -0.56 12.03 -13.02
N GLN A 132 0.05 11.62 -14.12
CA GLN A 132 0.82 12.51 -15.00
C GLN A 132 -0.03 13.66 -15.56
N ARG A 133 -1.29 13.39 -15.88
CA ARG A 133 -2.20 14.38 -16.45
C ARG A 133 -2.80 15.31 -15.40
N ASP A 134 -3.25 14.76 -14.27
CA ASP A 134 -4.12 15.45 -13.33
C ASP A 134 -3.39 15.91 -12.05
N ALA A 135 -2.23 15.36 -11.71
CA ALA A 135 -1.47 15.76 -10.53
C ALA A 135 -0.71 17.07 -10.76
N ARG A 136 -0.59 17.87 -9.69
CA ARG A 136 0.20 19.11 -9.71
C ARG A 136 1.70 18.78 -9.80
N PRO A 137 2.52 19.65 -10.42
CA PRO A 137 3.98 19.47 -10.41
C PRO A 137 4.51 19.27 -8.98
N GLY A 138 5.26 18.19 -8.75
CA GLY A 138 5.81 17.83 -7.45
C GLY A 138 4.85 17.10 -6.49
N GLN A 139 3.57 16.91 -6.85
CA GLN A 139 2.61 16.21 -6.00
C GLN A 139 2.85 14.70 -5.96
N VAL A 140 3.36 14.11 -7.04
CA VAL A 140 3.74 12.69 -7.08
C VAL A 140 5.18 12.56 -6.58
N ALA A 141 5.35 12.17 -5.32
CA ALA A 141 6.67 11.97 -4.72
C ALA A 141 7.45 10.83 -5.41
N GLY A 142 6.77 9.73 -5.71
CA GLY A 142 7.35 8.57 -6.38
C GLY A 142 6.70 7.25 -5.95
N ALA A 143 7.37 6.15 -6.27
CA ALA A 143 6.97 4.79 -5.92
C ALA A 143 7.94 4.15 -4.92
N VAL A 144 7.39 3.42 -3.96
CA VAL A 144 8.15 2.48 -3.12
C VAL A 144 7.87 1.08 -3.65
N VAL A 145 8.92 0.32 -3.90
CA VAL A 145 8.83 -1.00 -4.51
C VAL A 145 9.09 -2.07 -3.45
N VAL A 146 8.15 -3.00 -3.27
CA VAL A 146 8.26 -4.07 -2.26
C VAL A 146 8.57 -5.39 -2.96
N THR A 147 9.63 -6.07 -2.52
CA THR A 147 10.04 -7.41 -2.99
C THR A 147 10.24 -8.35 -1.82
N THR A 148 10.44 -9.63 -2.10
CA THR A 148 10.99 -10.61 -1.15
C THR A 148 12.38 -11.11 -1.64
N PRO A 149 13.20 -11.76 -0.79
CA PRO A 149 14.59 -12.11 -1.12
C PRO A 149 14.74 -13.11 -2.27
N GLN A 150 13.69 -13.90 -2.57
CA GLN A 150 13.79 -14.98 -3.55
C GLN A 150 13.95 -14.44 -4.97
N ALA A 151 14.82 -15.09 -5.75
CA ALA A 151 15.14 -14.68 -7.13
C ALA A 151 13.90 -14.53 -8.03
N VAL A 152 12.89 -15.39 -7.85
CA VAL A 152 11.63 -15.33 -8.61
C VAL A 152 10.89 -14.01 -8.37
N SER A 153 10.82 -13.54 -7.12
CA SER A 153 10.21 -12.23 -6.80
C SER A 153 11.01 -11.09 -7.42
N THR A 154 12.33 -11.12 -7.31
CA THR A 154 13.17 -10.05 -7.88
C THR A 154 13.04 -9.95 -9.41
N ALA A 155 12.81 -11.07 -10.11
CA ALA A 155 12.60 -11.07 -11.57
C ALA A 155 11.33 -10.31 -11.98
N ASP A 156 10.25 -10.42 -11.21
CA ASP A 156 9.02 -9.69 -11.45
C ASP A 156 9.14 -8.22 -11.04
N VAL A 157 9.81 -7.94 -9.92
CA VAL A 157 10.01 -6.58 -9.43
C VAL A 157 10.93 -5.76 -10.35
N ARG A 158 11.87 -6.39 -11.06
CA ARG A 158 12.62 -5.74 -12.15
C ARG A 158 11.71 -5.16 -13.22
N LYS A 159 10.56 -5.79 -13.52
CA LYS A 159 9.60 -5.25 -14.49
C LYS A 159 8.92 -4.00 -13.93
N GLU A 160 8.57 -3.99 -12.63
CA GLU A 160 7.99 -2.82 -11.95
C GLU A 160 8.98 -1.63 -11.90
N LEU A 161 10.27 -1.88 -11.64
CA LEU A 161 11.31 -0.84 -11.70
C LEU A 161 11.45 -0.26 -13.11
N ASN A 162 11.51 -1.13 -14.14
CA ASN A 162 11.55 -0.69 -15.54
C ASN A 162 10.28 0.08 -15.93
N PHE A 163 9.12 -0.31 -15.41
CA PHE A 163 7.87 0.42 -15.61
C PHE A 163 7.96 1.84 -15.03
N CYS A 164 8.48 1.99 -13.81
CA CYS A 164 8.68 3.31 -13.20
C CYS A 164 9.60 4.20 -14.05
N VAL A 165 10.69 3.65 -14.59
CA VAL A 165 11.59 4.37 -15.51
C VAL A 165 10.84 4.81 -16.77
N LYS A 166 10.06 3.92 -17.39
CA LYS A 166 9.31 4.22 -18.62
C LYS A 166 8.21 5.26 -18.41
N THR A 167 7.57 5.26 -17.24
CA THR A 167 6.51 6.22 -16.88
C THR A 167 7.06 7.45 -16.14
N SER A 168 8.38 7.61 -16.05
CA SER A 168 9.01 8.72 -15.33
C SER A 168 8.54 8.88 -13.88
N ILE A 169 8.10 7.79 -13.26
CA ILE A 169 7.79 7.74 -11.82
C ILE A 169 9.11 7.54 -11.08
N ARG A 170 9.46 8.49 -10.23
CA ARG A 170 10.65 8.39 -9.38
C ARG A 170 10.53 7.19 -8.45
N VAL A 171 11.53 6.32 -8.41
CA VAL A 171 11.62 5.27 -7.40
C VAL A 171 12.22 5.87 -6.13
N LEU A 172 11.43 5.93 -5.05
CA LEU A 172 11.88 6.41 -3.74
C LEU A 172 12.78 5.39 -3.06
N GLY A 173 12.53 4.11 -3.31
CA GLY A 173 13.43 3.03 -2.95
C GLY A 173 12.74 1.66 -2.95
N VAL A 174 13.54 0.65 -2.61
CA VAL A 174 13.14 -0.76 -2.54
C VAL A 174 13.11 -1.23 -1.10
N VAL A 175 12.05 -1.93 -0.71
CA VAL A 175 11.90 -2.62 0.57
C VAL A 175 11.95 -4.12 0.33
N GLU A 176 12.80 -4.83 1.06
CA GLU A 176 12.84 -6.30 1.06
C GLU A 176 12.04 -6.85 2.25
N ASN A 177 10.87 -7.40 1.98
CA ASN A 177 10.02 -8.04 3.00
C ASN A 177 10.32 -9.53 3.14
N MET A 178 9.95 -10.14 4.27
CA MET A 178 10.21 -11.53 4.61
C MET A 178 11.71 -11.88 4.63
N SER A 179 12.56 -10.88 4.92
CA SER A 179 14.00 -11.06 5.04
C SER A 179 14.31 -11.46 6.48
N GLY A 180 14.28 -12.77 6.72
CA GLY A 180 14.45 -13.35 8.05
C GLY A 180 13.13 -13.58 8.81
N TYR A 181 13.24 -14.34 9.89
CA TYR A 181 12.18 -14.61 10.85
C TYR A 181 12.73 -14.42 12.25
N VAL A 182 12.06 -13.57 13.04
CA VAL A 182 12.46 -13.32 14.43
C VAL A 182 11.81 -14.37 15.32
N CYS A 183 12.64 -15.21 15.95
CA CYS A 183 12.15 -16.22 16.87
C CYS A 183 11.54 -15.57 18.12
N PRO A 184 10.26 -15.83 18.45
CA PRO A 184 9.58 -15.21 19.59
C PRO A 184 10.13 -15.71 20.95
N HIS A 185 10.95 -16.76 20.96
CA HIS A 185 11.51 -17.33 22.19
C HIS A 185 12.94 -16.84 22.47
N CYS A 186 13.78 -16.65 21.45
CA CYS A 186 15.19 -16.28 21.62
C CYS A 186 15.61 -14.98 20.92
N SER A 187 14.71 -14.30 20.20
CA SER A 187 14.99 -13.08 19.42
C SER A 187 16.04 -13.23 18.31
N GLU A 188 16.48 -14.46 18.02
CA GLU A 188 17.39 -14.75 16.91
C GLU A 188 16.63 -14.58 15.58
N CYS A 189 17.27 -13.94 14.61
CA CYS A 189 16.72 -13.77 13.27
C CYS A 189 17.32 -14.83 12.33
N THR A 190 16.47 -15.66 11.73
CA THR A 190 16.90 -16.71 10.80
C THR A 190 16.37 -16.45 9.39
N ASP A 191 17.26 -16.48 8.39
CA ASP A 191 16.94 -16.26 6.98
C ASP A 191 16.26 -17.48 6.34
N ILE A 192 14.97 -17.65 6.61
CA ILE A 192 14.17 -18.80 6.10
C ILE A 192 14.11 -18.82 4.57
N PHE A 193 14.12 -17.64 3.94
CA PHE A 193 13.94 -17.49 2.49
C PHE A 193 15.17 -16.91 1.77
N GLY A 194 16.32 -16.87 2.46
CA GLY A 194 17.48 -16.09 2.06
C GLY A 194 17.31 -14.60 2.37
N SER A 195 18.32 -13.81 2.02
CA SER A 195 18.40 -12.37 2.26
C SER A 195 19.23 -11.67 1.17
N GLY A 196 19.02 -10.37 0.99
CA GLY A 196 19.88 -9.52 0.14
C GLY A 196 19.57 -9.51 -1.36
N GLY A 197 18.54 -10.25 -1.81
CA GLY A 197 18.10 -10.24 -3.22
C GLY A 197 17.54 -8.88 -3.65
N GLY A 198 16.75 -8.24 -2.77
CA GLY A 198 16.20 -6.90 -2.96
C GLY A 198 17.28 -5.81 -2.91
N GLN A 199 18.25 -5.92 -2.00
CA GLN A 199 19.38 -4.98 -1.92
C GLN A 199 20.23 -5.04 -3.19
N SER A 200 20.60 -6.24 -3.62
CA SER A 200 21.40 -6.43 -4.84
C SER A 200 20.70 -5.87 -6.08
N MET A 201 19.38 -6.08 -6.19
CA MET A 201 18.56 -5.50 -7.26
C MET A 201 18.51 -3.96 -7.18
N ALA A 202 18.38 -3.39 -5.98
CA ALA A 202 18.37 -1.93 -5.80
C ALA A 202 19.69 -1.30 -6.26
N GLU A 203 20.82 -1.93 -5.92
CA GLU A 203 22.16 -1.50 -6.37
C GLU A 203 22.32 -1.55 -7.89
N GLU A 204 21.85 -2.63 -8.53
CA GLU A 204 21.90 -2.76 -9.99
C GLU A 204 21.11 -1.65 -10.71
N PHE A 205 19.92 -1.33 -10.21
CA PHE A 205 19.05 -0.29 -10.77
C PHE A 205 19.43 1.12 -10.29
N LYS A 206 20.44 1.24 -9.41
CA LYS A 206 20.90 2.49 -8.80
C LYS A 206 19.76 3.24 -8.10
N VAL A 207 18.90 2.51 -7.41
CA VAL A 207 17.80 3.05 -6.60
C VAL A 207 18.08 2.83 -5.11
N PRO A 208 17.54 3.68 -4.21
CA PRO A 208 17.77 3.51 -2.77
C PRO A 208 17.23 2.17 -2.27
N PHE A 209 17.99 1.50 -1.40
CA PHE A 209 17.48 0.40 -0.60
C PHE A 209 17.01 0.95 0.75
N LEU A 210 15.72 0.83 1.05
CA LEU A 210 15.10 1.39 2.26
C LEU A 210 15.23 0.45 3.46
N GLY A 211 15.59 -0.82 3.22
CA GLY A 211 15.87 -1.79 4.25
C GLY A 211 15.08 -3.09 4.08
N SER A 212 15.28 -3.95 5.07
CA SER A 212 14.71 -5.28 5.14
C SER A 212 13.73 -5.40 6.30
N ILE A 213 12.61 -6.08 6.10
CA ILE A 213 11.57 -6.30 7.11
C ILE A 213 11.44 -7.82 7.33
N PRO A 214 11.68 -8.31 8.56
CA PRO A 214 11.55 -9.73 8.86
C PRO A 214 10.09 -10.14 9.03
N ILE A 215 9.85 -11.45 9.02
CA ILE A 215 8.57 -12.04 9.37
C ILE A 215 8.35 -11.86 10.87
N ASP A 216 7.26 -11.17 11.22
CA ASP A 216 6.78 -11.00 12.58
C ASP A 216 5.43 -11.70 12.76
N ALA A 217 5.41 -12.72 13.61
CA ALA A 217 4.21 -13.48 13.94
C ALA A 217 3.22 -12.69 14.82
N GLN A 218 3.71 -11.76 15.63
CA GLN A 218 2.86 -10.95 16.52
C GLN A 218 2.00 -9.97 15.74
N PHE A 219 2.50 -9.44 14.62
CA PHE A 219 1.73 -8.59 13.72
C PHE A 219 0.47 -9.28 13.17
N ILE A 220 0.58 -10.57 12.83
CA ILE A 220 -0.57 -11.33 12.31
C ILE A 220 -1.66 -11.43 13.38
N SER A 221 -1.29 -11.72 14.64
CA SER A 221 -2.24 -11.74 15.76
C SER A 221 -2.87 -10.37 16.04
N LEU A 222 -2.15 -9.26 15.84
CA LEU A 222 -2.71 -7.92 15.96
C LEU A 222 -3.79 -7.67 14.90
N VAL A 223 -3.52 -8.01 13.65
CA VAL A 223 -4.44 -7.76 12.53
C VAL A 223 -5.66 -8.66 12.58
N GLU A 224 -5.48 -9.95 12.85
CA GLU A 224 -6.58 -10.92 12.83
C GLU A 224 -7.39 -10.96 14.14
N GLU A 225 -6.75 -10.71 15.29
CA GLU A 225 -7.38 -10.88 16.61
C GLU A 225 -7.49 -9.58 17.40
N GLY A 226 -6.94 -8.46 16.89
CA GLY A 226 -6.88 -7.19 17.62
C GLY A 226 -5.97 -7.23 18.85
N LYS A 227 -5.15 -8.28 19.01
CA LYS A 227 -4.30 -8.47 20.18
C LYS A 227 -3.04 -7.64 20.05
N ARG A 228 -2.85 -6.69 20.97
CA ARG A 228 -1.61 -5.91 21.06
C ARG A 228 -0.41 -6.85 21.29
N PRO A 229 0.68 -6.69 20.51
CA PRO A 229 1.93 -7.39 20.76
C PRO A 229 2.38 -7.21 22.22
N ARG A 230 2.82 -8.29 22.86
CA ARG A 230 3.40 -8.22 24.21
C ARG A 230 4.88 -7.89 24.07
N GLN A 231 5.32 -6.80 24.71
CA GLN A 231 6.73 -6.45 24.86
C GLN A 231 7.46 -7.49 25.72
#